data_AF-A0A8J2W041-F1
#
_entry.id   AF-A0A8J2W041-F1
#
_cell.length_a   1.000
_cell.length_b   1.000
_cell.length_c   1.000
_cell.angle_alpha   90.00
_cell.angle_beta   90.00
_cell.angle_gamma   90.00
#
_symmetry.space_group_name_H-M   'P 1'
#
loop_
_entity.id
_entity.type
_entity.pdbx_description
1 polymer ?
#
loop_
_entity_poly.entity_id
_entity_poly.type
_entity_poly.pdbx_seq_one_letter_code
_entity_poly.pdbx_strand_id
1 'polypeptide(L)'
;MAIYKLILICSIFCAISFAQRGSYAGKRPIGYPELESNPITNKYGETADLPIEANGDWNLIKRLSKLPDDKKPFWFLNWRQYNEVRNNPKTYQQRPNVYIEGHKK
;
A
#
# COMPACT_ATOMS: atom_id res chain seq x y z
N MET A 1 -46.56 -21.19 18.40
CA MET A 1 -45.68 -20.23 17.68
C MET A 1 -44.48 -19.72 18.48
N ALA A 2 -44.40 -19.90 19.81
CA ALA A 2 -43.28 -19.40 20.62
C ALA A 2 -42.04 -20.31 20.60
N ILE A 3 -42.23 -21.63 20.48
CA ILE A 3 -41.15 -22.63 20.60
C ILE A 3 -40.15 -22.54 19.43
N TYR A 4 -40.63 -22.42 18.18
CA TYR A 4 -39.70 -22.30 17.04
C TYR A 4 -38.89 -20.99 17.09
N LYS A 5 -39.45 -19.92 17.68
CA LYS A 5 -38.73 -18.65 17.88
C LYS A 5 -37.62 -18.81 18.92
N LEU A 6 -37.87 -19.52 20.01
CA LEU A 6 -36.87 -19.83 21.03
C LEU A 6 -35.73 -20.69 20.46
N ILE A 7 -36.05 -21.71 19.67
CA ILE A 7 -35.06 -22.57 19.01
C ILE A 7 -34.19 -21.75 18.05
N LEU A 8 -34.80 -20.85 17.28
CA LEU A 8 -34.09 -19.97 16.35
C LEU A 8 -33.19 -18.96 17.07
N ILE A 9 -33.62 -18.42 18.21
CA ILE A 9 -32.79 -17.53 19.02
C ILE A 9 -31.60 -18.30 19.60
N CYS A 10 -31.82 -19.49 20.16
CA CYS A 10 -30.74 -20.32 20.69
C CYS A 10 -29.72 -20.72 19.61
N SER A 11 -30.18 -21.07 18.40
CA SER A 11 -29.26 -21.44 17.31
C SER A 11 -28.39 -20.27 16.86
N ILE A 12 -28.95 -19.05 16.80
CA ILE A 12 -28.20 -17.83 16.48
C ILE A 12 -27.14 -17.54 17.55
N PHE A 13 -27.48 -17.65 18.84
CA PHE A 13 -26.53 -17.42 19.92
C PHE A 13 -25.36 -18.42 19.88
N CYS A 14 -25.64 -19.71 19.68
CA CYS A 14 -24.59 -20.73 19.52
C CYS A 14 -23.67 -20.42 18.32
N ALA A 15 -24.24 -20.05 17.17
CA ALA A 15 -23.44 -19.73 15.97
C ALA A 15 -22.52 -18.51 16.18
N ILE A 16 -23.00 -17.48 16.89
CA ILE A 16 -22.19 -16.28 17.19
C ILE A 16 -21.06 -16.61 18.17
N SER A 17 -21.28 -17.48 19.16
CA SER A 17 -20.24 -17.87 20.13
C SER A 17 -19.07 -18.62 19.47
N PHE A 18 -19.31 -19.47 18.46
CA PHE A 18 -18.23 -20.15 17.72
C PHE A 18 -17.51 -19.25 16.71
N ALA A 19 -18.11 -18.13 16.31
CA ALA A 19 -17.52 -17.17 15.37
C ALA A 19 -16.79 -16.00 16.06
N GLN A 20 -16.83 -15.90 17.38
CA GLN A 20 -16.14 -14.86 18.13
C GLN A 20 -14.66 -15.21 18.31
N ARG A 21 -13.80 -14.51 17.57
CA ARG A 21 -12.36 -14.47 17.86
C ARG A 21 -12.12 -13.98 19.29
N GLY A 22 -11.12 -14.54 19.98
CA GLY A 22 -10.74 -14.09 21.32
C GLY A 22 -10.42 -12.59 21.34
N SER A 23 -10.84 -11.90 22.39
CA SER A 23 -10.66 -10.44 22.58
C SER A 23 -9.20 -9.99 22.49
N TYR A 24 -8.26 -10.89 22.77
CA TYR A 24 -6.81 -10.67 22.60
C TYR A 24 -6.39 -10.36 21.16
N ALA A 25 -7.11 -10.86 20.15
CA ALA A 25 -6.79 -10.63 18.74
C ALA A 25 -7.23 -9.24 18.21
N GLY A 26 -7.76 -8.37 19.09
CA GLY A 26 -8.22 -7.03 18.75
C GLY A 26 -9.41 -7.01 17.78
N LYS A 27 -9.83 -5.80 17.38
CA LYS A 27 -10.94 -5.60 16.42
C LYS A 27 -10.49 -5.47 14.97
N ARG A 28 -9.19 -5.47 14.69
CA ARG A 28 -8.62 -5.19 13.35
C ARG A 28 -8.45 -6.46 12.51
N PRO A 29 -8.42 -6.37 11.17
CA PRO A 29 -8.06 -7.50 10.32
C PRO A 29 -6.67 -8.03 10.66
N ILE A 30 -6.51 -9.35 10.72
CA ILE A 30 -5.20 -9.98 10.93
C ILE A 30 -4.37 -9.77 9.66
N GLY A 31 -3.12 -9.31 9.82
CA GLY A 31 -2.15 -9.24 8.73
C GLY A 31 -1.81 -7.85 8.21
N TYR A 32 -2.41 -6.78 8.75
CA TYR A 32 -2.00 -5.41 8.41
C TYR A 32 -1.49 -4.69 9.66
N PRO A 33 -0.24 -4.19 9.65
CA PRO A 33 0.26 -3.36 10.74
C PRO A 33 -0.57 -2.07 10.84
N GLU A 34 -0.66 -1.51 12.05
CA GLU A 34 -1.23 -0.18 12.22
C GLU A 34 -0.30 0.82 11.51
N LEU A 35 -0.78 1.38 10.40
CA LEU A 35 -0.11 2.49 9.74
C LEU A 35 -0.45 3.74 10.56
N GLU A 36 0.56 4.33 11.20
CA GLU A 36 0.40 5.68 11.72
C GLU A 36 0.06 6.60 10.54
N SER A 37 -1.13 7.19 10.57
CA SER A 37 -1.47 8.25 9.64
C SER A 37 -0.62 9.45 10.01
N ASN A 38 0.59 9.57 9.46
CA ASN A 38 1.37 10.79 9.60
C ASN A 38 0.65 11.91 8.84
N PRO A 39 0.03 12.90 9.52
CA PRO A 39 -0.72 13.95 8.84
C PRO A 39 0.19 14.96 8.13
N ILE A 40 1.51 14.79 8.21
CA ILE A 40 2.52 15.72 7.69
C ILE A 40 3.18 15.22 6.40
N THR A 41 3.01 13.95 6.03
CA THR A 41 3.81 13.30 4.96
C THR A 41 3.44 13.75 3.54
N ASN A 42 2.38 14.52 3.34
CA ASN A 42 2.01 15.02 2.00
C ASN A 42 1.40 16.43 2.06
N LYS A 43 2.06 17.36 2.74
CA LYS A 43 1.60 18.77 2.81
C LYS A 43 1.46 19.46 1.44
N TYR A 44 2.21 18.99 0.45
CA TYR A 44 2.27 19.60 -0.89
C TYR A 44 1.55 18.78 -1.97
N GLY A 45 0.93 17.65 -1.60
CA GLY A 45 0.20 16.76 -2.50
C GLY A 45 1.08 15.94 -3.44
N GLU A 46 0.53 14.83 -3.94
CA GLU A 46 1.18 13.94 -4.93
C GLU A 46 1.32 14.58 -6.33
N THR A 47 0.74 15.77 -6.52
CA THR A 47 0.71 16.51 -7.80
C THR A 47 1.76 17.61 -7.90
N ALA A 48 2.56 17.84 -6.85
CA ALA A 48 3.66 18.80 -6.91
C ALA A 48 4.80 18.27 -7.80
N ASP A 49 5.46 19.16 -8.55
CA ASP A 49 6.69 18.84 -9.33
C ASP A 49 7.90 18.69 -8.38
N LEU A 50 7.79 17.70 -7.48
CA LEU A 50 8.77 17.40 -6.45
C LEU A 50 9.04 15.88 -6.44
N PRO A 51 10.24 15.47 -5.98
CA PRO A 51 10.52 14.06 -5.78
C PRO A 51 9.56 13.44 -4.76
N ILE A 52 8.91 12.34 -5.13
CA ILE A 52 8.01 11.60 -4.22
C ILE A 52 8.80 10.95 -3.07
N GLU A 53 10.08 10.64 -3.27
CA GLU A 53 10.98 10.04 -2.27
C GLU A 53 11.25 10.98 -1.10
N ALA A 54 11.06 12.29 -1.28
CA ALA A 54 11.18 13.26 -0.21
C ALA A 54 9.96 13.26 0.73
N ASN A 55 8.90 12.49 0.42
CA ASN A 55 7.69 12.36 1.25
C ASN A 55 7.15 13.72 1.72
N GLY A 56 7.09 14.69 0.81
CA GLY A 56 6.62 16.05 1.10
C GLY A 56 7.54 16.89 2.00
N ASP A 57 8.74 16.43 2.37
CA ASP A 57 9.70 17.21 3.16
C ASP A 57 10.44 18.24 2.30
N TRP A 58 9.94 19.48 2.33
CA TRP A 58 10.55 20.58 1.62
C TRP A 58 11.94 20.97 2.19
N ASN A 59 12.17 20.80 3.49
CA ASN A 59 13.47 21.14 4.07
C ASN A 59 14.57 20.22 3.57
N LEU A 60 14.27 18.93 3.37
CA LEU A 60 15.18 17.98 2.77
C LEU A 60 15.56 18.41 1.35
N ILE A 61 14.57 18.68 0.49
CA ILE A 61 14.82 19.08 -0.90
C ILE A 61 15.63 20.38 -0.96
N LYS A 62 15.30 21.36 -0.11
CA LYS A 62 16.04 22.63 -0.02
C LYS A 62 17.50 22.45 0.42
N ARG A 63 17.80 21.43 1.23
CA ARG A 63 19.19 21.09 1.60
C ARG A 63 19.90 20.41 0.45
N LEU A 64 19.25 19.43 -0.18
CA LEU A 64 19.81 18.67 -1.30
C LEU A 64 20.07 19.53 -2.53
N SER A 65 19.22 20.53 -2.81
CA SER A 65 19.39 21.45 -3.94
C SER A 65 20.64 22.33 -3.81
N LYS A 66 21.13 22.57 -2.59
CA LYS A 66 22.34 23.35 -2.31
C LYS A 66 23.62 22.53 -2.41
N LEU A 67 23.54 21.20 -2.39
CA LEU A 67 24.71 20.35 -2.56
C LEU A 67 25.20 20.43 -4.01
N PRO A 68 26.51 20.22 -4.26
CA PRO A 68 27.00 19.98 -5.61
C PRO A 68 26.52 18.61 -6.14
N ASP A 69 26.49 18.43 -7.46
CA ASP A 69 25.85 17.27 -8.10
C ASP A 69 26.49 15.93 -7.73
N ASP A 70 27.79 15.91 -7.48
CA ASP A 70 28.56 14.77 -6.98
C ASP A 70 28.15 14.30 -5.58
N LYS A 71 27.57 15.18 -4.77
CA LYS A 71 27.12 14.91 -3.40
C LYS A 71 25.62 14.72 -3.28
N LYS A 72 24.86 14.93 -4.35
CA LYS A 72 23.43 14.68 -4.36
C LYS A 72 23.17 13.18 -4.42
N PRO A 73 22.16 12.68 -3.69
CA PRO A 73 21.79 11.27 -3.78
C PRO A 73 21.23 10.96 -5.17
N PHE A 74 21.50 9.75 -5.66
CA PHE A 74 21.11 9.31 -7.00
C PHE A 74 19.62 9.48 -7.29
N TRP A 75 18.76 9.23 -6.28
CA TRP A 75 17.33 9.39 -6.43
C TRP A 75 16.94 10.86 -6.69
N PHE A 76 17.63 11.82 -6.08
CA PHE A 76 17.33 13.24 -6.23
C PHE A 76 17.83 13.81 -7.56
N LEU A 77 18.79 13.15 -8.20
CA LEU A 77 19.20 13.49 -9.56
C LEU A 77 18.22 12.94 -10.59
N ASN A 78 17.69 11.73 -10.38
CA ASN A 78 16.90 10.98 -11.36
C ASN A 78 15.40 10.93 -11.08
N TRP A 79 14.89 11.64 -10.07
CA TRP A 79 13.48 11.58 -9.66
C TRP A 79 12.51 11.86 -10.82
N ARG A 80 12.84 12.78 -11.75
CA ARG A 80 12.01 13.03 -12.93
C ARG A 80 11.90 11.83 -13.85
N GLN A 81 13.02 11.13 -14.09
CA GLN A 81 13.03 9.90 -14.86
C GLN A 81 12.20 8.81 -14.20
N TYR A 82 12.27 8.69 -12.86
CA TYR A 82 11.44 7.74 -12.13
C TYR A 82 9.96 8.08 -12.21
N ASN A 83 9.60 9.35 -12.11
CA ASN A 83 8.21 9.78 -12.26
C ASN A 83 7.68 9.51 -13.67
N GLU A 84 8.49 9.71 -14.71
CA GLU A 84 8.12 9.34 -16.07
C GLU A 84 7.89 7.82 -16.19
N VAL A 85 8.80 7.00 -15.65
CA VAL A 85 8.66 5.53 -15.67
C VAL A 85 7.47 5.05 -14.83
N ARG A 86 7.14 5.72 -13.73
CA ARG A 86 5.94 5.43 -12.93
C ARG A 86 4.66 5.75 -13.68
N ASN A 87 4.62 6.90 -14.35
CA ASN A 87 3.47 7.34 -15.13
C ASN A 87 3.30 6.53 -16.42
N ASN A 88 4.41 6.06 -17.00
CA ASN A 88 4.44 5.26 -18.21
C ASN A 88 5.40 4.06 -18.05
N PRO A 89 4.96 2.98 -17.38
CA PRO A 89 5.79 1.81 -17.16
C PRO A 89 6.16 1.16 -18.49
N LYS A 90 7.46 1.02 -18.73
CA LYS A 90 7.97 0.32 -19.92
C LYS A 90 7.61 -1.16 -19.84
N THR A 91 6.84 -1.63 -20.80
CA THR A 91 6.57 -3.06 -20.98
C THR A 91 7.67 -3.65 -21.85
N TYR A 92 8.23 -4.78 -21.42
CA TYR A 92 9.22 -5.53 -22.19
C TYR A 92 8.57 -6.81 -22.69
N GLN A 93 8.89 -7.20 -23.92
CA GLN A 93 8.47 -8.51 -24.41
C GLN A 93 9.12 -9.60 -23.57
N GLN A 94 8.31 -10.51 -23.06
CA GLN A 94 8.81 -11.67 -22.35
C GLN A 94 9.57 -12.56 -23.33
N ARG A 95 10.71 -13.10 -22.91
CA ARG A 95 11.45 -14.07 -23.71
C ARG A 95 10.55 -15.31 -23.93
N PRO A 96 10.42 -15.82 -25.16
CA PRO A 96 9.63 -17.03 -25.41
C PRO A 96 10.16 -18.18 -24.57
N ASN A 97 9.24 -18.91 -23.94
CA ASN A 97 9.56 -20.09 -23.14
C ASN A 97 8.43 -21.12 -23.24
N VAL A 98 8.77 -22.38 -22.93
CA VAL A 98 7.85 -23.53 -23.03
C VAL A 98 6.61 -23.42 -22.13
N TYR A 99 6.67 -22.63 -21.07
CA TYR A 99 5.55 -22.41 -20.15
C TYR A 99 4.54 -21.38 -20.68
N ILE A 100 4.98 -20.42 -21.50
CA ILE A 100 4.11 -19.41 -22.12
C ILE A 100 3.33 -20.00 -23.30
N GLU A 101 3.94 -20.94 -24.04
CA GLU A 101 3.34 -21.55 -25.24
C GLU A 101 2.36 -22.70 -24.94
N GLY A 102 2.54 -23.42 -23.82
CA GLY A 102 1.75 -24.61 -23.47
C GLY A 102 0.28 -24.38 -23.10
N HIS A 103 -0.14 -23.12 -22.92
CA HIS A 103 -1.52 -22.77 -22.53
C HIS A 103 -2.48 -22.52 -23.72
N LYS A 104 -2.00 -22.62 -24.96
CA LYS A 104 -2.87 -22.57 -26.15
C LYS A 104 -3.36 -23.98 -26.50
N LYS A 105 -4.41 -24.45 -25.82
CA LYS A 105 -5.25 -25.58 -26.26
C LYS A 105 -6.71 -25.17 -26.29
#